data_AF-A0A957P784-F1
#
_entry.id   AF-A0A957P784-F1
#
_cell.length_a   1.000
_cell.length_b   1.000
_cell.length_c   1.000
_cell.angle_alpha   90.00
_cell.angle_beta   90.00
_cell.angle_gamma   90.00
#
_symmetry.space_group_name_H-M   'P 1'
#
loop_
_entity.id
_entity.type
_entity.pdbx_description
1 polymer ?
#
loop_
_entity_poly.entity_id
_entity_poly.type
_entity_poly.pdbx_seq_one_letter_code
_entity_poly.pdbx_strand_id
1 'polypeptide(L)' 'MLLPLQLEAIQSPHMITSAKNQRIKDAQKLSRKRHREQTQTLLMEGLRLVRDAVESGVRPQTIFYAPTQLANAPDTA' A
#
# COMPACT_ATOMS: atom_id res chain seq x y z
N MET A 1 7.48 -10.44 -30.51
CA MET A 1 8.24 -10.92 -29.33
C MET A 1 7.72 -10.17 -28.12
N LEU A 2 6.95 -10.82 -27.24
CA LEU A 2 6.55 -10.21 -25.97
C LEU A 2 7.70 -10.40 -24.99
N LEU A 3 8.30 -9.28 -24.55
CA LEU A 3 9.22 -9.28 -23.43
C LEU A 3 8.46 -9.78 -22.18
N PRO A 4 8.98 -10.77 -21.43
CA PRO A 4 8.38 -11.12 -20.16
C PRO A 4 8.44 -9.90 -19.24
N LEU A 5 7.29 -9.52 -18.67
CA LEU A 5 7.23 -8.60 -17.54
C LEU A 5 8.14 -9.18 -16.46
N GLN A 6 9.33 -8.58 -16.29
CA GLN A 6 10.17 -8.83 -15.13
C GLN A 6 9.37 -8.38 -13.92
N LEU A 7 8.70 -9.36 -13.31
CA LEU A 7 8.14 -9.27 -11.98
C LEU A 7 9.35 -9.18 -11.05
N GLU A 8 9.90 -7.96 -10.94
CA GLU A 8 10.94 -7.59 -9.99
C GLU A 8 10.57 -8.21 -8.65
N ALA A 9 11.50 -9.04 -8.15
CA ALA A 9 11.30 -9.94 -7.04
C ALA A 9 10.52 -9.25 -5.91
N ILE A 10 9.39 -9.83 -5.53
CA ILE A 10 8.71 -9.50 -4.29
C ILE A 10 9.74 -9.80 -3.19
N GLN A 11 10.44 -8.76 -2.73
CA GLN A 11 11.30 -8.86 -1.55
C GLN A 11 10.45 -9.49 -0.46
N SER A 12 10.92 -10.63 0.07
CA SER A 12 10.29 -11.33 1.19
C SER A 12 9.81 -10.31 2.21
N PRO A 13 8.52 -10.30 2.61
CA PRO A 13 7.99 -9.24 3.45
C PRO A 13 8.66 -9.31 4.81
N HIS A 14 9.75 -8.57 5.00
CA HIS A 14 10.30 -8.35 6.33
C HIS A 14 9.25 -7.63 7.13
N MET A 15 8.71 -8.32 8.13
CA MET A 15 7.71 -7.77 9.04
C MET A 15 8.25 -6.48 9.65
N ILE A 16 7.57 -5.38 9.38
CA ILE A 16 7.91 -4.09 9.96
C ILE A 16 7.36 -4.10 11.40
N THR A 17 8.26 -4.12 12.38
CA THR A 17 7.92 -4.12 13.82
C THR A 17 8.13 -2.77 14.48
N SER A 18 8.68 -1.78 13.76
CA SER A 18 9.04 -0.47 14.32
C SER A 18 8.42 0.69 13.54
N ALA A 19 7.77 1.61 14.25
CA ALA A 19 7.30 2.88 13.71
C ALA A 19 8.46 3.79 13.22
N LYS A 20 9.71 3.51 13.61
CA LYS A 20 10.88 4.25 13.13
C LYS A 20 11.33 3.83 11.72
N ASN A 21 10.76 2.75 11.17
CA ASN A 21 11.05 2.28 9.82
C ASN A 21 10.77 3.37 8.78
N GLN A 22 11.69 3.54 7.83
CA GLN A 22 11.62 4.63 6.85
C GLN A 22 10.38 4.55 5.96
N ARG A 23 9.94 3.34 5.56
CA ARG A 23 8.72 3.13 4.77
C ARG A 23 7.47 3.62 5.50
N ILE A 24 7.40 3.39 6.82
CA ILE A 24 6.30 3.88 7.67
C ILE A 24 6.33 5.40 7.79
N LYS A 25 7.51 5.98 8.03
CA LYS A 25 7.68 7.44 8.10
C LYS A 25 7.27 8.10 6.78
N ASP A 26 7.65 7.54 5.65
CA ASP A 26 7.34 8.09 4.35
C ASP A 26 5.83 8.00 4.04
N ALA A 27 5.18 6.89 4.37
CA ALA A 27 3.72 6.78 4.31
C ALA A 27 3.03 7.83 5.20
N GLN A 28 3.48 8.01 6.45
CA GLN A 28 2.90 9.01 7.36
C GLN A 28 3.04 10.45 6.84
N LYS A 29 4.11 10.78 6.11
CA LYS A 29 4.28 12.12 5.51
C LYS A 29 3.19 12.44 4.49
N LEU A 30 2.54 11.44 3.87
CA LEU A 30 1.44 11.64 2.93
C LEU A 30 0.16 12.22 3.57
N SER A 31 0.09 12.28 4.90
CA SER A 31 -0.93 13.08 5.60
C SER A 31 -0.83 14.58 5.28
N ARG A 32 0.36 15.06 4.90
CA ARG A 32 0.64 16.47 4.61
C ARG A 32 0.39 16.79 3.14
N LYS A 33 -0.44 17.80 2.85
CA LYS A 33 -0.79 18.26 1.49
C LYS A 33 0.45 18.49 0.61
N ARG A 34 1.42 19.25 1.12
CA ARG A 34 2.68 19.54 0.41
C ARG A 34 3.40 18.25 -0.02
N HIS A 35 3.41 17.22 0.82
CA HIS A 35 4.10 15.98 0.47
C HIS A 35 3.33 15.23 -0.63
N ARG A 36 2.00 15.15 -0.54
CA ARG A 36 1.16 14.55 -1.60
C ARG A 36 1.32 15.23 -2.95
N GLU A 37 1.40 16.56 -2.97
CA GLU A 37 1.59 17.33 -4.19
C GLU A 37 2.97 17.06 -4.80
N GLN A 38 4.01 16.97 -3.97
CA GLN A 38 5.38 16.70 -4.40
C GLN A 38 5.57 15.27 -4.91
N THR A 39 4.97 14.28 -4.24
CA THR A 39 5.13 12.86 -4.58
C THR A 39 4.08 12.35 -5.55
N GLN A 40 3.02 13.14 -5.79
CA GLN A 40 1.81 12.72 -6.52
C GLN A 40 1.23 11.40 -6.00
N THR A 41 1.34 11.18 -4.68
CA THR A 41 0.82 10.00 -4.01
C THR A 41 -0.05 10.38 -2.83
N LEU A 42 -0.97 9.49 -2.49
CA LEU A 42 -1.83 9.60 -1.32
C LEU A 42 -1.77 8.30 -0.52
N LEU A 43 -1.94 8.41 0.79
CA LEU A 43 -2.16 7.26 1.65
C LEU A 43 -3.67 7.04 1.76
N MET A 44 -4.11 5.82 1.47
CA MET A 44 -5.50 5.39 1.62
C MET A 44 -5.56 4.27 2.66
N GLU A 45 -6.54 4.35 3.55
CA GLU A 45 -6.73 3.40 4.64
C GLU A 45 -8.18 2.90 4.65
N GLY A 46 -8.38 1.68 5.15
CA GLY A 46 -9.68 1.01 5.21
C GLY A 46 -9.95 0.12 4.00
N LEU A 47 -10.38 -1.11 4.27
CA LEU A 47 -10.55 -2.15 3.25
C LEU A 47 -11.53 -1.74 2.15
N ARG A 48 -12.66 -1.15 2.51
CA ARG A 48 -13.68 -0.71 1.54
C ARG A 48 -13.15 0.35 0.57
N LEU A 49 -12.51 1.41 1.10
CA LEU A 49 -11.96 2.47 0.25
C LEU A 49 -10.86 1.92 -0.67
N VAL A 50 -10.00 1.05 -0.16
CA VAL A 50 -8.96 0.39 -0.96
C VAL A 50 -9.59 -0.48 -2.04
N ARG A 51 -10.67 -1.23 -1.74
CA ARG A 51 -11.41 -2.03 -2.72
C ARG A 51 -12.00 -1.15 -3.81
N ASP A 52 -12.75 -0.11 -3.45
CA ASP A 52 -13.37 0.83 -4.39
C ASP A 52 -12.32 1.48 -5.31
N ALA A 53 -11.15 1.83 -4.77
CA ALA A 53 -10.04 2.35 -5.55
C ALA A 53 -9.49 1.32 -6.54
N VAL A 54 -9.26 0.08 -6.11
CA VAL A 54 -8.76 -0.98 -6.99
C VAL A 54 -9.78 -1.30 -8.09
N GLU A 55 -11.07 -1.40 -7.74
CA GLU A 55 -12.18 -1.64 -8.68
C GLU A 55 -12.36 -0.52 -9.69
N SER A 56 -12.13 0.74 -9.29
CA SER A 56 -12.12 1.90 -10.20
C SER A 56 -10.86 2.00 -11.07
N GLY A 57 -9.93 1.04 -10.96
CA GLY A 57 -8.74 0.95 -11.82
C GLY A 57 -7.47 1.52 -11.21
N VAL A 58 -7.50 2.02 -9.97
CA VAL A 58 -6.28 2.45 -9.27
C VAL A 58 -5.36 1.25 -9.04
N ARG A 59 -4.06 1.47 -9.17
CA ARG A 59 -3.02 0.47 -8.87
C ARG A 59 -2.20 0.95 -7.67
N PRO A 60 -2.32 0.31 -6.49
CA PRO A 60 -1.52 0.67 -5.33
C PRO A 60 -0.03 0.49 -5.63
N GLN A 61 0.77 1.51 -5.32
CA GLN A 61 2.24 1.43 -5.45
C GLN A 61 2.86 0.66 -4.28
N THR A 62 2.24 0.71 -3.10
CA THR A 62 2.69 0.03 -1.89
C THR A 62 1.48 -0.32 -1.04
N ILE A 63 1.46 -1.54 -0.49
CA ILE A 63 0.41 -2.02 0.40
C ILE A 63 1.04 -2.31 1.76
N PHE A 64 0.48 -1.71 2.81
CA PHE A 64 0.78 -2.08 4.19
C PHE A 64 -0.40 -2.90 4.72
N TYR A 65 -0.10 -4.05 5.32
CA TYR A 65 -1.10 -4.87 5.97
C TYR A 65 -0.52 -5.52 7.23
N ALA A 66 -1.37 -5.74 8.22
CA ALA A 66 -1.04 -6.56 9.38
C ALA A 66 -1.66 -7.95 9.15
N PRO A 67 -0.87 -9.04 9.10
CA PRO A 67 -1.37 -10.38 8.76
C PRO A 67 -2.57 -10.81 9.62
N THR A 68 -2.50 -10.58 10.93
CA THR A 68 -3.57 -10.96 11.87
C THR A 68 -4.85 -10.17 11.65
N GLN A 69 -4.76 -8.87 11.31
CA GLN A 69 -5.95 -8.06 11.07
C GLN A 69 -6.60 -8.41 9.73
N LEU A 70 -5.79 -8.73 8.72
CA LEU A 70 -6.29 -9.14 7.41
C LEU A 70 -7.02 -10.48 7.47
N ALA A 71 -6.49 -11.46 8.23
CA ALA A 71 -7.15 -12.76 8.40
C ALA A 71 -8.53 -12.67 9.08
N ASN A 72 -8.75 -11.61 9.87
CA ASN A 72 -10.01 -11.38 10.59
C ASN A 72 -10.92 -10.38 9.86
N ALA A 73 -10.53 -9.89 8.68
CA ALA A 73 -11.37 -8.98 7.91
C ALA A 73 -12.61 -9.73 7.43
N PRO A 74 -13.83 -9.17 7.62
CA PRO A 74 -15.04 -9.80 7.11
C PRO A 74 -14.96 -9.90 5.59
N ASP A 75 -15.21 -11.10 5.07
CA ASP A 75 -15.24 -11.41 3.65
C ASP A 75 -16.48 -10.75 3.03
N THR A 76 -16.39 -9.44 2.82
CA THR A 76 -17.49 -8.67 2.25
C THR A 76 -17.36 -8.79 0.75
N ALA A 77 -17.96 -9.86 0.23
CA ALA A 77 -18.17 -10.09 -1.19
C ALA A 77 -18.95 -8.94 -1.82
#